data_AF-A0A838JQQ5-F1
#
_entry.id   AF-A0A838JQQ5-F1
#
_cell.length_a   1.000
_cell.length_b   1.000
_cell.length_c   1.000
_cell.angle_alpha   90.00
_cell.angle_beta   90.00
_cell.angle_gamma   90.00
#
_symmetry.space_group_name_H-M   'P 1'
#
loop_
_entity.id
_entity.type
_entity.pdbx_description
1 polymer ?
#
loop_
_entity_poly.entity_id
_entity_poly.type
_entity_poly.pdbx_seq_one_letter_code
_entity_poly.pdbx_strand_id
1 'polypeptide(L)'
;MPGRIGIEVAEREHFAWLKDLIIEKQEPELHHLTTRQAAIARAMAGFVRPWRDHYIAYETTPAIDSYFEDLGILHARTLLGQDSFPGHALFGGHEFNLYRATAGILAGIALKHRNFCYALLNKQPEIEPRNIFAIPRPVEDMIQDFAFVLGVDGAMARQALETLTLTVDNKSHHCASSSAGYFAPLITVGREHVLLSTLGCLDSPFYFMLGELRRRYRADWDKATNLREEVFRRELYQLFPLPHMLEIQRSIMVRANGKTVTDIDALVFDRNAGVLGLFQLKWQDPFGGSLRQRASRKKNFFGGANGWVEGVDQWIRNRDLAEIGQALGMKRTDASRIRQVRLFVIGRNFSNFSGNDIPDERAAWGLWPQVLRLVHDKPGNPNPVDALFRALKEDAPALGSLTWTSIDQTRIHLKGKTITLVLQPHFIIQSTAFRPASVVTAACIGLPSSTPL
;
A
#
# COMPACT_ATOMS: atom_id res chain seq x y z
N MET A 1 24.14 -14.59 17.46
CA MET A 1 23.05 -15.19 16.66
C MET A 1 22.50 -14.10 15.75
N PRO A 2 22.44 -14.30 14.42
CA PRO A 2 21.76 -13.35 13.54
C PRO A 2 20.29 -13.30 13.96
N GLY A 3 19.76 -12.10 14.20
CA GLY A 3 18.37 -11.93 14.62
C GLY A 3 17.44 -12.56 13.58
N ARG A 4 16.57 -13.47 14.00
CA ARG A 4 15.49 -13.99 13.16
C ARG A 4 14.62 -12.80 12.76
N ILE A 5 14.82 -12.31 11.54
CA ILE A 5 13.90 -11.40 10.89
C ILE A 5 12.60 -12.19 10.69
N GLY A 6 11.48 -11.63 11.14
CA GLY A 6 10.19 -12.32 11.13
C GLY A 6 9.73 -12.67 9.71
N ILE A 7 8.90 -13.71 9.57
CA ILE A 7 8.32 -14.15 8.29
C ILE A 7 7.51 -13.04 7.59
N GLU A 8 7.10 -12.01 8.35
CA GLU A 8 6.48 -10.78 7.86
C GLU A 8 7.37 -9.98 6.90
N VAL A 9 8.69 -10.23 6.87
CA VAL A 9 9.55 -9.57 5.88
C VAL A 9 9.32 -10.10 4.47
N ALA A 10 8.91 -11.36 4.30
CA ALA A 10 8.48 -11.87 2.99
C ALA A 10 7.25 -11.10 2.46
N GLU A 11 6.36 -10.64 3.36
CA GLU A 11 5.21 -9.81 2.97
C GLU A 11 5.64 -8.46 2.38
N ARG A 12 6.76 -7.88 2.86
CA ARG A 12 7.28 -6.60 2.33
C ARG A 12 7.72 -6.73 0.88
N GLU A 13 8.30 -7.86 0.51
CA GLU A 13 8.72 -8.12 -0.86
C GLU A 13 7.51 -8.17 -1.81
N HIS A 14 6.41 -8.78 -1.39
CA HIS A 14 5.19 -8.80 -2.19
C HIS A 14 4.56 -7.40 -2.34
N PHE A 15 4.59 -6.57 -1.29
CA PHE A 15 4.14 -5.18 -1.39
C PHE A 15 5.07 -4.31 -2.25
N ALA A 16 6.39 -4.54 -2.21
CA ALA A 16 7.33 -3.88 -3.10
C ALA A 16 7.04 -4.25 -4.56
N TRP A 17 6.84 -5.54 -4.85
CA TRP A 17 6.44 -6.01 -6.18
C TRP A 17 5.12 -5.35 -6.64
N LEU A 18 4.11 -5.28 -5.78
CA LEU A 18 2.83 -4.63 -6.14
C LEU A 18 3.02 -3.15 -6.47
N LYS A 19 3.86 -2.46 -5.69
CA LYS A 19 4.22 -1.07 -5.97
C LYS A 19 4.89 -0.93 -7.34
N ASP A 20 5.83 -1.80 -7.66
CA ASP A 20 6.53 -1.77 -8.95
C ASP A 20 5.57 -2.06 -10.12
N LEU A 21 4.65 -3.01 -9.96
CA LEU A 21 3.59 -3.26 -10.94
C LEU A 21 2.70 -2.03 -11.13
N ILE A 22 2.31 -1.34 -10.05
CA ILE A 22 1.50 -0.11 -10.14
C ILE A 22 2.28 0.97 -10.90
N ILE A 23 3.59 1.10 -10.68
CA ILE A 23 4.46 2.05 -11.39
C ILE A 23 4.54 1.68 -12.88
N GLU A 24 4.71 0.40 -13.21
CA GLU A 24 4.70 -0.10 -14.59
C GLU A 24 3.39 0.26 -15.30
N LYS A 25 2.25 0.09 -14.64
CA LYS A 25 0.93 0.46 -15.21
C LYS A 25 0.72 1.97 -15.37
N GLN A 26 1.56 2.79 -14.75
CA GLN A 26 1.55 4.25 -14.87
C GLN A 26 2.66 4.76 -15.82
N GLU A 27 3.37 3.87 -16.51
CA GLU A 27 4.50 4.25 -17.38
C GLU A 27 4.13 5.32 -18.42
N PRO A 28 2.96 5.28 -19.10
CA PRO A 28 2.61 6.31 -20.07
C PRO A 28 2.51 7.72 -19.44
N GLU A 29 1.85 7.84 -18.29
CA GLU A 29 1.72 9.10 -17.57
C GLU A 29 3.06 9.58 -17.00
N LEU A 30 3.87 8.66 -16.45
CA LEU A 30 5.21 8.97 -15.96
C LEU A 30 6.15 9.39 -17.10
N HIS A 31 6.05 8.77 -18.27
CA HIS A 31 6.80 9.14 -19.46
C HIS A 31 6.45 10.57 -19.88
N HIS A 32 5.16 10.89 -19.96
CA HIS A 32 4.70 12.24 -20.26
C HIS A 32 5.27 13.28 -19.27
N LEU A 33 5.26 13.00 -17.97
CA LEU A 33 5.88 13.89 -16.97
C LEU A 33 7.39 13.99 -17.16
N THR A 34 8.08 12.88 -17.44
CA THR A 34 9.53 12.86 -17.64
C THR A 34 9.95 13.79 -18.79
N THR A 35 9.19 13.85 -19.88
CA THR A 35 9.48 14.78 -21.00
C THR A 35 9.41 16.26 -20.58
N ARG A 36 8.58 16.60 -19.59
CA ARG A 36 8.41 17.96 -19.07
C ARG A 36 9.43 18.31 -17.99
N GLN A 37 10.03 17.32 -17.33
CA GLN A 37 10.85 17.48 -16.12
C GLN A 37 11.96 18.53 -16.26
N ALA A 38 12.72 18.50 -17.37
CA ALA A 38 13.82 19.44 -17.58
C ALA A 38 13.35 20.89 -17.74
N ALA A 39 12.21 21.11 -18.42
CA ALA A 39 11.64 22.44 -18.57
C ALA A 39 11.10 22.97 -17.22
N ILE A 40 10.41 22.12 -16.46
CA ILE A 40 9.93 22.44 -15.12
C ILE A 40 11.10 22.78 -14.18
N ALA A 41 12.15 21.97 -14.15
CA ALA A 41 13.32 22.22 -13.31
C ALA A 41 14.02 23.56 -13.62
N ARG A 42 14.15 23.92 -14.91
CA ARG A 42 14.69 25.21 -15.32
C ARG A 42 13.81 26.38 -14.86
N ALA A 43 12.50 26.27 -15.01
CA ALA A 43 11.56 27.28 -14.54
C ALA A 43 11.65 27.46 -13.01
N MET A 44 11.65 26.36 -12.26
CA MET A 44 11.77 26.38 -10.79
C MET A 44 13.06 27.06 -10.31
N ALA A 45 14.19 26.81 -10.97
CA ALA A 45 15.47 27.47 -10.62
C ALA A 45 15.42 29.00 -10.79
N GLY A 46 14.62 29.50 -11.74
CA GLY A 46 14.37 30.93 -11.94
C GLY A 46 13.47 31.55 -10.87
N PHE A 47 12.53 30.79 -10.31
CA PHE A 47 11.56 31.30 -9.34
C PHE A 47 11.97 31.18 -7.88
N VAL A 48 13.03 30.42 -7.58
CA VAL A 48 13.47 30.20 -6.19
C VAL A 48 14.57 31.18 -5.76
N ARG A 49 14.45 31.67 -4.53
CA ARG A 49 15.40 32.60 -3.92
C ARG A 49 15.48 32.43 -2.40
N PRO A 50 16.59 32.84 -1.78
CA PRO A 50 16.62 33.01 -0.33
C PRO A 50 15.61 34.08 0.10
N TRP A 51 15.01 33.87 1.26
CA TRP A 51 14.21 34.85 1.96
C TRP A 51 14.84 35.14 3.32
N ARG A 52 15.10 36.41 3.60
CA ARG A 52 15.83 36.85 4.81
C ARG A 52 17.10 36.03 5.06
N ASP A 53 17.85 35.80 3.98
CA ASP A 53 19.16 35.13 3.92
C ASP A 53 19.21 33.64 4.31
N HIS A 54 18.19 33.12 4.98
CA HIS A 54 18.21 31.76 5.56
C HIS A 54 17.05 30.87 5.13
N TYR A 55 15.93 31.46 4.73
CA TYR A 55 14.70 30.73 4.41
C TYR A 55 14.50 30.67 2.89
N ILE A 56 13.45 29.98 2.47
CA ILE A 56 13.08 29.83 1.07
C ILE A 56 11.89 30.72 0.71
N ALA A 57 11.95 31.36 -0.45
CA ALA A 57 10.78 31.89 -1.14
C ALA A 57 10.78 31.38 -2.58
N TYR A 58 9.61 31.04 -3.08
CA TYR A 58 9.40 30.72 -4.49
C TYR A 58 8.03 31.15 -4.97
N GLU A 59 7.96 31.43 -6.25
CA GLU A 59 6.72 31.57 -7.00
C GLU A 59 6.48 30.29 -7.82
N THR A 60 5.25 30.13 -8.30
CA THR A 60 4.87 28.98 -9.14
C THR A 60 4.12 29.45 -10.37
N THR A 61 3.92 28.54 -11.31
CA THR A 61 3.11 28.76 -12.51
C THR A 61 2.13 27.60 -12.66
N PRO A 62 1.01 27.77 -13.39
CA PRO A 62 0.08 26.67 -13.66
C PRO A 62 0.75 25.43 -14.25
N ALA A 63 1.81 25.60 -15.04
CA ALA A 63 2.57 24.49 -15.62
C ALA A 63 3.38 23.71 -14.57
N ILE A 64 3.94 24.38 -13.56
CA ILE A 64 4.64 23.75 -12.42
C ILE A 64 3.60 23.07 -11.52
N ASP A 65 2.48 23.73 -11.25
CA ASP A 65 1.43 23.21 -10.36
C ASP A 65 0.82 21.92 -10.93
N SER A 66 0.34 21.96 -12.18
CA SER A 66 -0.20 20.77 -12.86
C SER A 66 0.81 19.62 -12.92
N TYR A 67 2.10 19.91 -13.17
CA TYR A 67 3.13 18.87 -13.19
C TYR A 67 3.23 18.13 -11.85
N PHE A 68 3.22 18.87 -10.73
CA PHE A 68 3.34 18.26 -9.41
C PHE A 68 2.02 17.71 -8.86
N GLU A 69 0.88 18.22 -9.30
CA GLU A 69 -0.43 17.62 -9.04
C GLU A 69 -0.51 16.22 -9.67
N ASP A 70 -0.20 16.11 -10.96
CA ASP A 70 -0.14 14.83 -11.69
C ASP A 70 0.83 13.86 -10.99
N LEU A 71 2.05 14.33 -10.72
CA LEU A 71 3.07 13.52 -10.06
C LEU A 71 2.66 13.08 -8.64
N GLY A 72 1.97 13.96 -7.90
CA GLY A 72 1.44 13.69 -6.58
C GLY A 72 0.36 12.60 -6.60
N ILE A 73 -0.56 12.66 -7.56
CA ILE A 73 -1.60 11.66 -7.76
C ILE A 73 -0.98 10.30 -8.11
N LEU A 74 -0.01 10.26 -9.04
CA LEU A 74 0.70 9.03 -9.41
C LEU A 74 1.44 8.43 -8.21
N HIS A 75 2.18 9.25 -7.46
CA HIS A 75 2.86 8.85 -6.23
C HIS A 75 1.88 8.26 -5.22
N ALA A 76 0.77 8.95 -4.95
CA ALA A 76 -0.22 8.55 -3.97
C ALA A 76 -0.88 7.19 -4.31
N ARG A 77 -1.05 6.86 -5.58
CA ARG A 77 -1.57 5.54 -6.02
C ARG A 77 -0.67 4.38 -5.62
N THR A 78 0.62 4.63 -5.40
CA THR A 78 1.60 3.61 -4.97
C THR A 78 1.63 3.40 -3.46
N LEU A 79 0.96 4.27 -2.69
CA LEU A 79 1.03 4.25 -1.23
C LEU A 79 -0.02 3.30 -0.65
N LEU A 80 0.40 2.56 0.38
CA LEU A 80 -0.50 1.65 1.08
C LEU A 80 -1.61 2.43 1.78
N GLY A 81 -2.80 1.83 1.80
CA GLY A 81 -3.98 2.40 2.44
C GLY A 81 -4.84 3.27 1.52
N GLN A 82 -4.36 3.66 0.33
CA GLN A 82 -5.13 4.44 -0.64
C GLN A 82 -6.38 3.73 -1.15
N ASP A 83 -6.38 2.39 -1.10
CA ASP A 83 -7.47 1.49 -1.52
C ASP A 83 -8.23 0.87 -0.33
N SER A 84 -8.08 1.41 0.89
CA SER A 84 -8.67 0.81 2.11
C SER A 84 -10.20 0.74 2.12
N PHE A 85 -10.84 1.55 1.29
CA PHE A 85 -12.29 1.61 1.13
C PHE A 85 -12.64 1.93 -0.33
N PRO A 86 -13.82 1.52 -0.82
CA PRO A 86 -14.30 1.97 -2.11
C PRO A 86 -14.50 3.49 -2.10
N GLY A 87 -14.31 4.13 -3.26
CA GLY A 87 -14.33 5.59 -3.37
C GLY A 87 -15.61 6.25 -2.87
N HIS A 88 -16.76 5.60 -3.05
CA HIS A 88 -18.09 6.08 -2.63
C HIS A 88 -18.40 5.84 -1.14
N ALA A 89 -17.53 5.19 -0.38
CA ALA A 89 -17.74 5.01 1.06
C ALA A 89 -17.80 6.38 1.74
N LEU A 90 -18.80 6.60 2.59
CA LEU A 90 -19.02 7.89 3.24
C LEU A 90 -18.31 7.97 4.57
N PHE A 91 -17.74 9.14 4.88
CA PHE A 91 -17.21 9.52 6.18
C PHE A 91 -17.57 10.99 6.44
N GLY A 92 -18.27 11.26 7.54
CA GLY A 92 -18.70 12.62 7.86
C GLY A 92 -19.57 13.26 6.77
N GLY A 93 -20.33 12.44 6.02
CA GLY A 93 -21.18 12.88 4.92
C GLY A 93 -20.48 13.05 3.56
N HIS A 94 -19.19 12.74 3.43
CA HIS A 94 -18.45 12.87 2.18
C HIS A 94 -17.80 11.57 1.74
N GLU A 95 -17.65 11.40 0.42
CA GLU A 95 -17.02 10.23 -0.18
C GLU A 95 -15.54 10.10 0.17
N PHE A 96 -15.06 8.86 0.33
CA PHE A 96 -13.65 8.53 0.55
C PHE A 96 -12.74 9.09 -0.55
N ASN A 97 -13.26 9.24 -1.77
CA ASN A 97 -12.57 9.89 -2.89
C ASN A 97 -12.08 11.31 -2.56
N LEU A 98 -12.85 12.10 -1.81
CA LEU A 98 -12.46 13.46 -1.40
C LEU A 98 -11.18 13.42 -0.56
N TYR A 99 -11.18 12.57 0.47
CA TYR A 99 -10.04 12.40 1.37
C TYR A 99 -8.81 11.87 0.62
N ARG A 100 -9.02 10.90 -0.28
CA ARG A 100 -7.95 10.35 -1.12
C ARG A 100 -7.34 11.39 -2.06
N ALA A 101 -8.17 12.19 -2.72
CA ALA A 101 -7.70 13.26 -3.60
C ALA A 101 -6.92 14.33 -2.81
N THR A 102 -7.41 14.69 -1.63
CA THR A 102 -6.74 15.64 -0.71
C THR A 102 -5.33 15.15 -0.34
N ALA A 103 -5.17 13.87 -0.01
CA ALA A 103 -3.85 13.29 0.27
C ALA A 103 -2.93 13.30 -0.96
N GLY A 104 -3.46 13.02 -2.16
CA GLY A 104 -2.71 13.10 -3.42
C GLY A 104 -2.22 14.51 -3.76
N ILE A 105 -3.06 15.52 -3.56
CA ILE A 105 -2.68 16.93 -3.75
C ILE A 105 -1.59 17.33 -2.75
N LEU A 106 -1.71 16.94 -1.47
CA LEU A 106 -0.65 17.19 -0.48
C LEU A 106 0.68 16.54 -0.87
N ALA A 107 0.65 15.30 -1.39
CA ALA A 107 1.85 14.66 -1.93
C ALA A 107 2.47 15.48 -3.07
N GLY A 108 1.66 16.01 -3.98
CA GLY A 108 2.11 16.90 -5.05
C GLY A 108 2.75 18.18 -4.53
N ILE A 109 2.12 18.86 -3.56
CA ILE A 109 2.66 20.05 -2.91
C ILE A 109 3.99 19.74 -2.23
N ALA A 110 4.10 18.61 -1.53
CA ALA A 110 5.32 18.18 -0.87
C ALA A 110 6.45 17.88 -1.88
N LEU A 111 6.16 17.22 -3.00
CA LEU A 111 7.12 16.99 -4.08
C LEU A 111 7.58 18.31 -4.71
N LYS A 112 6.65 19.24 -4.98
CA LYS A 112 6.96 20.58 -5.51
C LYS A 112 7.90 21.32 -4.58
N HIS A 113 7.55 21.40 -3.30
CA HIS A 113 8.35 22.07 -2.29
C HIS A 113 9.74 21.46 -2.16
N ARG A 114 9.85 20.12 -2.12
CA ARG A 114 11.14 19.41 -2.08
C ARG A 114 12.02 19.76 -3.28
N ASN A 115 11.44 19.85 -4.49
CA ASN A 115 12.19 20.21 -5.69
C ASN A 115 12.64 21.68 -5.69
N PHE A 116 11.84 22.60 -5.15
CA PHE A 116 12.29 23.98 -4.93
C PHE A 116 13.44 24.06 -3.92
N CYS A 117 13.38 23.29 -2.83
CA CYS A 117 14.49 23.22 -1.87
C CYS A 117 15.77 22.73 -2.53
N TYR A 118 15.71 21.69 -3.37
CA TYR A 118 16.89 21.24 -4.12
C TYR A 118 17.39 22.29 -5.12
N ALA A 119 16.49 22.98 -5.83
CA ALA A 119 16.88 24.06 -6.72
C ALA A 119 17.59 25.20 -5.98
N LEU A 120 17.12 25.55 -4.77
CA LEU A 120 17.76 26.56 -3.92
C LEU A 120 19.13 26.10 -3.41
N LEU A 121 19.23 24.88 -2.89
CA LEU A 121 20.51 24.33 -2.39
C LEU A 121 21.57 24.23 -3.49
N ASN A 122 21.17 23.97 -4.73
CA ASN A 122 22.08 23.98 -5.87
C ASN A 122 22.57 25.41 -6.21
N LYS A 123 21.74 26.43 -5.96
CA LYS A 123 22.08 27.84 -6.19
C LYS A 123 22.90 28.44 -5.04
N GLN A 124 22.61 28.00 -3.82
CA GLN A 124 23.16 28.51 -2.55
C GLN A 124 23.39 27.35 -1.58
N PRO A 125 24.51 26.61 -1.71
CA PRO A 125 24.82 25.45 -0.88
C PRO A 125 25.02 25.77 0.61
N GLU A 126 25.25 27.04 0.96
CA GLU A 126 25.42 27.54 2.32
C GLU A 126 24.12 27.56 3.13
N ILE A 127 22.95 27.50 2.48
CA ILE A 127 21.67 27.47 3.15
C ILE A 127 21.53 26.16 3.93
N GLU A 128 21.24 26.29 5.22
CA GLU A 128 21.00 25.13 6.06
C GLU A 128 19.65 24.48 5.70
N PRO A 129 19.62 23.18 5.35
CA PRO A 129 18.39 22.53 4.90
C PRO A 129 17.23 22.58 5.91
N ARG A 130 17.55 22.64 7.21
CA ARG A 130 16.56 22.78 8.30
C ARG A 130 15.72 24.05 8.22
N ASN A 131 16.23 25.10 7.56
CA ASN A 131 15.53 26.38 7.43
C ASN A 131 14.55 26.40 6.25
N ILE A 132 14.64 25.42 5.32
CA ILE A 132 13.87 25.46 4.07
C ILE A 132 12.92 24.29 3.90
N PHE A 133 13.12 23.15 4.57
CA PHE A 133 12.29 21.95 4.38
C PHE A 133 10.88 22.02 4.97
N ALA A 134 10.62 22.97 5.85
CA ALA A 134 9.33 23.10 6.51
C ALA A 134 8.84 24.55 6.39
N ILE A 135 7.71 24.73 5.71
CA ILE A 135 7.09 26.05 5.52
C ILE A 135 5.77 26.07 6.31
N PRO A 136 5.59 27.01 7.26
CA PRO A 136 4.30 27.27 7.85
C PRO A 136 3.39 27.95 6.83
N ARG A 137 2.12 27.52 6.76
CA ARG A 137 1.08 28.06 5.88
C ARG A 137 -0.11 28.50 6.73
N PRO A 138 -0.74 29.65 6.43
CA PRO A 138 -2.04 29.97 7.01
C PRO A 138 -3.07 28.89 6.67
N VAL A 139 -3.88 28.51 7.65
CA VAL A 139 -4.88 27.45 7.50
C VAL A 139 -5.95 27.84 6.47
N GLU A 140 -6.41 29.09 6.50
CA GLU A 140 -7.46 29.56 5.60
C GLU A 140 -7.01 29.60 4.14
N ASP A 141 -5.78 30.02 3.86
CA ASP A 141 -5.21 29.97 2.51
C ASP A 141 -5.20 28.54 1.97
N MET A 142 -4.77 27.58 2.80
CA MET A 142 -4.75 26.16 2.41
C MET A 142 -6.17 25.64 2.15
N ILE A 143 -7.17 26.05 2.92
CA ILE A 143 -8.56 25.65 2.69
C ILE A 143 -9.09 26.22 1.38
N GLN A 144 -8.80 27.48 1.08
CA GLN A 144 -9.20 28.12 -0.17
C GLN A 144 -8.53 27.45 -1.38
N ASP A 145 -7.22 27.18 -1.29
CA ASP A 145 -6.46 26.46 -2.33
C ASP A 145 -7.09 25.09 -2.61
N PHE A 146 -7.38 24.31 -1.55
CA PHE A 146 -7.94 22.97 -1.69
C PHE A 146 -9.38 22.98 -2.17
N ALA A 147 -10.21 23.92 -1.71
CA ALA A 147 -11.58 24.09 -2.20
C ALA A 147 -11.59 24.34 -3.71
N PHE A 148 -10.69 25.23 -4.18
CA PHE A 148 -10.53 25.52 -5.60
C PHE A 148 -10.07 24.29 -6.40
N VAL A 149 -8.97 23.64 -5.99
CA VAL A 149 -8.39 22.52 -6.74
C VAL A 149 -9.32 21.30 -6.76
N LEU A 150 -10.03 21.03 -5.67
CA LEU A 150 -10.96 19.89 -5.58
C LEU A 150 -12.34 20.20 -6.18
N GLY A 151 -12.65 21.46 -6.48
CA GLY A 151 -13.98 21.87 -6.95
C GLY A 151 -15.07 21.66 -5.89
N VAL A 152 -14.76 21.90 -4.61
CA VAL A 152 -15.66 21.72 -3.47
C VAL A 152 -15.77 23.02 -2.67
N ASP A 153 -16.74 23.11 -1.76
CA ASP A 153 -16.81 24.26 -0.85
C ASP A 153 -15.71 24.24 0.22
N GLY A 154 -15.50 25.39 0.87
CA GLY A 154 -14.47 25.54 1.90
C GLY A 154 -14.70 24.68 3.15
N ALA A 155 -15.95 24.33 3.47
CA ALA A 155 -16.25 23.47 4.62
C ALA A 155 -15.84 22.02 4.34
N MET A 156 -16.12 21.53 3.13
CA MET A 156 -15.68 20.21 2.66
C MET A 156 -14.15 20.11 2.62
N ALA A 157 -13.48 21.12 2.06
CA ALA A 157 -12.02 21.17 2.01
C ALA A 157 -11.40 21.18 3.41
N ARG A 158 -11.94 21.99 4.34
CA ARG A 158 -11.53 22.00 5.75
C ARG A 158 -11.68 20.62 6.37
N GLN A 159 -12.84 20.00 6.23
CA GLN A 159 -13.11 18.68 6.80
C GLN A 159 -12.13 17.62 6.29
N ALA A 160 -11.76 17.67 5.00
CA ALA A 160 -10.77 16.76 4.43
C ALA A 160 -9.36 17.00 4.99
N LEU A 161 -8.90 18.26 5.00
CA LEU A 161 -7.58 18.64 5.52
C LEU A 161 -7.41 18.32 7.01
N GLU A 162 -8.47 18.45 7.81
CA GLU A 162 -8.45 18.10 9.23
C GLU A 162 -8.13 16.62 9.48
N THR A 163 -8.47 15.72 8.55
CA THR A 163 -8.11 14.29 8.68
C THR A 163 -6.63 14.01 8.46
N LEU A 164 -5.91 14.96 7.86
CA LEU A 164 -4.48 14.88 7.56
C LEU A 164 -3.66 15.76 8.52
N THR A 165 -4.30 16.34 9.54
CA THR A 165 -3.72 17.32 10.46
C THR A 165 -3.55 16.76 11.88
N LEU A 166 -2.31 16.81 12.38
CA LEU A 166 -1.99 16.61 13.78
C LEU A 166 -2.24 17.89 14.57
N THR A 167 -3.08 17.78 15.58
CA THR A 167 -3.53 18.85 16.47
C THR A 167 -3.19 18.50 17.92
N VAL A 168 -3.31 19.47 18.83
CA VAL A 168 -3.18 19.21 20.27
C VAL A 168 -4.21 18.16 20.75
N ASP A 169 -5.40 18.16 20.16
CA ASP A 169 -6.51 17.31 20.58
C ASP A 169 -6.34 15.85 20.16
N ASN A 170 -5.75 15.61 18.98
CA ASN A 170 -5.55 14.25 18.47
C ASN A 170 -4.11 13.72 18.68
N LYS A 171 -3.18 14.52 19.23
CA LYS A 171 -1.79 14.07 19.48
C LYS A 171 -1.71 12.84 20.36
N SER A 172 -2.58 12.69 21.36
CA SER A 172 -2.57 11.51 22.23
C SER A 172 -2.91 10.25 21.43
N HIS A 173 -3.84 10.34 20.49
CA HIS A 173 -4.20 9.22 19.63
C HIS A 173 -3.05 8.80 18.72
N HIS A 174 -2.38 9.75 18.08
CA HIS A 174 -1.33 9.49 17.08
C HIS A 174 0.06 9.28 17.68
N CYS A 175 0.34 9.85 18.86
CA CYS A 175 1.66 9.81 19.49
C CYS A 175 1.72 8.93 20.75
N ALA A 176 0.61 8.67 21.47
CA ALA A 176 0.66 7.93 22.74
C ALA A 176 0.85 6.42 22.57
N SER A 177 1.03 5.95 21.34
CA SER A 177 1.35 4.56 21.09
C SER A 177 2.39 4.48 20.01
N SER A 178 3.48 3.79 20.29
CA SER A 178 4.45 3.26 19.33
C SER A 178 3.81 2.32 18.27
N SER A 179 2.49 2.33 18.15
CA SER A 179 1.66 1.44 17.34
C SER A 179 1.35 1.96 15.96
N ALA A 180 1.45 3.25 15.68
CA ALA A 180 1.16 3.78 14.35
C ALA A 180 2.43 4.16 13.59
N GLY A 181 3.37 4.90 14.20
CA GLY A 181 4.63 5.27 13.54
C GLY A 181 4.48 6.08 12.25
N TYR A 182 3.26 6.49 11.91
CA TYR A 182 2.94 7.23 10.69
C TYR A 182 3.15 8.73 10.93
N PHE A 183 3.82 9.38 9.99
CA PHE A 183 4.10 10.80 10.09
C PHE A 183 2.88 11.61 9.64
N ALA A 184 2.49 12.60 10.44
CA ALA A 184 1.40 13.50 10.09
C ALA A 184 1.76 14.34 8.86
N PRO A 185 0.90 14.43 7.83
CA PRO A 185 1.10 15.33 6.68
C PRO A 185 1.11 16.80 7.07
N LEU A 186 0.22 17.21 7.97
CA LEU A 186 0.08 18.58 8.45
C LEU A 186 0.18 18.59 9.98
N ILE A 187 0.81 19.62 10.54
CA ILE A 187 0.97 19.78 12.00
C ILE A 187 0.58 21.20 12.39
N THR A 188 -0.36 21.38 13.30
CA THR A 188 -0.75 22.71 13.77
C THR A 188 0.40 23.41 14.48
N VAL A 189 0.68 24.66 14.10
CA VAL A 189 1.64 25.53 14.76
C VAL A 189 0.91 26.83 15.12
N GLY A 190 0.52 26.97 16.39
CA GLY A 190 -0.35 28.06 16.83
C GLY A 190 -1.80 27.86 16.38
N ARG A 191 -2.57 28.97 16.32
CA ARG A 191 -4.02 28.93 16.01
C ARG A 191 -4.33 28.98 14.53
N GLU A 192 -3.49 29.65 13.75
CA GLU A 192 -3.82 30.04 12.37
C GLU A 192 -2.90 29.40 11.33
N HIS A 193 -1.90 28.62 11.76
CA HIS A 193 -0.89 28.06 10.86
C HIS A 193 -0.75 26.55 11.02
N VAL A 194 -0.37 25.92 9.92
CA VAL A 194 0.05 24.51 9.86
C VAL A 194 1.43 24.41 9.22
N LEU A 195 2.22 23.47 9.69
CA LEU A 195 3.47 23.03 9.08
C LEU A 195 3.18 21.87 8.14
N LEU A 196 3.66 21.95 6.90
CA LEU A 196 3.63 20.83 5.97
C LEU A 196 4.84 19.90 6.19
N SER A 197 4.58 18.65 6.51
CA SER A 197 5.58 17.60 6.68
C SER A 197 5.76 16.85 5.36
N THR A 198 6.89 17.10 4.69
CA THR A 198 7.23 16.38 3.44
C THR A 198 7.26 14.87 3.66
N LEU A 199 7.76 14.39 4.80
CA LEU A 199 7.78 12.97 5.12
C LEU A 199 6.36 12.40 5.31
N GLY A 200 5.49 13.10 6.04
CA GLY A 200 4.11 12.68 6.26
C GLY A 200 3.28 12.64 4.98
N CYS A 201 3.49 13.60 4.08
CA CYS A 201 2.80 13.65 2.80
C CYS A 201 3.24 12.54 1.84
N LEU A 202 4.49 12.07 1.92
CA LEU A 202 5.07 11.16 0.91
C LEU A 202 5.19 9.71 1.36
N ASP A 203 5.24 9.43 2.66
CA ASP A 203 5.44 8.08 3.18
C ASP A 203 4.11 7.38 3.52
N SER A 204 3.34 7.95 4.45
CA SER A 204 2.18 7.27 5.03
C SER A 204 0.95 8.18 5.27
N PRO A 205 0.60 9.09 4.33
CA PRO A 205 -0.51 10.04 4.53
C PRO A 205 -1.85 9.32 4.74
N PHE A 206 -2.08 8.22 4.02
CA PHE A 206 -3.32 7.45 4.11
C PHE A 206 -3.50 6.78 5.47
N TYR A 207 -2.43 6.28 6.08
CA TYR A 207 -2.56 5.63 7.38
C TYR A 207 -2.86 6.62 8.51
N PHE A 208 -2.25 7.81 8.46
CA PHE A 208 -2.62 8.90 9.36
C PHE A 208 -4.10 9.27 9.17
N MET A 209 -4.51 9.50 7.91
CA MET A 209 -5.88 9.84 7.52
C MET A 209 -6.90 8.81 7.98
N LEU A 210 -6.64 7.52 7.77
CA LEU A 210 -7.51 6.42 8.20
C LEU A 210 -7.65 6.36 9.72
N GLY A 211 -6.58 6.67 10.46
CA GLY A 211 -6.63 6.83 11.91
C GLY A 211 -7.62 7.93 12.33
N GLU A 212 -7.54 9.10 11.70
CA GLU A 212 -8.48 10.20 11.97
C GLU A 212 -9.90 9.91 11.52
N LEU A 213 -10.11 9.30 10.35
CA LEU A 213 -11.44 8.90 9.88
C LEU A 213 -12.10 7.94 10.86
N ARG A 214 -11.36 6.94 11.36
CA ARG A 214 -11.85 5.99 12.37
C ARG A 214 -12.17 6.68 13.70
N ARG A 215 -11.34 7.63 14.13
CA ARG A 215 -11.50 8.35 15.39
C ARG A 215 -12.70 9.31 15.36
N ARG A 216 -12.87 10.05 14.26
CA ARG A 216 -13.91 11.07 14.09
C ARG A 216 -15.26 10.47 13.69
N TYR A 217 -15.26 9.52 12.77
CA TYR A 217 -16.47 9.00 12.12
C TYR A 217 -16.65 7.50 12.37
N ARG A 218 -16.72 7.11 13.65
CA ARG A 218 -16.69 5.69 14.01
C ARG A 218 -17.85 4.88 13.42
N ALA A 219 -19.05 5.44 13.45
CA ALA A 219 -20.24 4.78 12.88
C ALA A 219 -20.11 4.59 11.36
N ASP A 220 -19.57 5.59 10.66
CA ASP A 220 -19.33 5.52 9.22
C ASP A 220 -18.23 4.50 8.90
N TRP A 221 -17.16 4.45 9.69
CA TRP A 221 -16.11 3.44 9.58
C TRP A 221 -16.64 2.02 9.69
N ASP A 222 -17.50 1.75 10.68
CA ASP A 222 -18.07 0.43 10.89
C ASP A 222 -19.00 0.06 9.72
N LYS A 223 -19.76 1.02 9.15
CA LYS A 223 -20.55 0.80 7.93
C LYS A 223 -19.68 0.54 6.69
N ALA A 224 -18.66 1.37 6.46
CA ALA A 224 -17.77 1.27 5.31
C ALA A 224 -16.96 -0.03 5.32
N THR A 225 -16.67 -0.57 6.50
CA THR A 225 -16.00 -1.88 6.65
C THR A 225 -16.82 -3.01 6.03
N ASN A 226 -18.15 -2.93 6.04
CA ASN A 226 -19.02 -3.94 5.40
C ASN A 226 -18.89 -3.96 3.87
N LEU A 227 -18.41 -2.87 3.26
CA LEU A 227 -18.20 -2.79 1.80
C LEU A 227 -16.90 -3.46 1.35
N ARG A 228 -15.94 -3.65 2.26
CA ARG A 228 -14.61 -4.19 1.94
C ARG A 228 -14.66 -5.60 1.38
N GLU A 229 -15.51 -6.45 1.94
CA GLU A 229 -15.63 -7.85 1.50
C GLU A 229 -16.13 -7.94 0.05
N GLU A 230 -17.12 -7.12 -0.32
CA GLU A 230 -17.62 -7.07 -1.69
C GLU A 230 -16.56 -6.61 -2.68
N VAL A 231 -15.80 -5.56 -2.32
CA VAL A 231 -14.66 -5.09 -3.14
C VAL A 231 -13.64 -6.20 -3.31
N PHE A 232 -13.25 -6.86 -2.22
CA PHE A 232 -12.23 -7.91 -2.25
C PHE A 232 -12.68 -9.11 -3.09
N ARG A 233 -13.95 -9.51 -2.96
CA ARG A 233 -14.55 -10.58 -3.78
C ARG A 233 -14.52 -10.23 -5.26
N ARG A 234 -14.93 -9.01 -5.63
CA ARG A 234 -14.93 -8.57 -7.03
C ARG A 234 -13.52 -8.56 -7.63
N GLU A 235 -12.54 -8.09 -6.87
CA GLU A 235 -11.14 -8.10 -7.30
C GLU A 235 -10.58 -9.53 -7.44
N LEU A 236 -10.94 -10.45 -6.55
CA LEU A 236 -10.59 -11.87 -6.68
C LEU A 236 -11.12 -12.45 -7.99
N TYR A 237 -12.38 -12.17 -8.33
CA TYR A 237 -13.02 -12.68 -9.53
C TYR A 237 -12.38 -12.15 -10.82
N GLN A 238 -11.85 -10.93 -10.81
CA GLN A 238 -11.09 -10.39 -11.95
C GLN A 238 -9.82 -11.19 -12.27
N LEU A 239 -9.32 -12.03 -11.34
CA LEU A 239 -8.18 -12.93 -11.59
C LEU A 239 -8.56 -14.16 -12.43
N PHE A 240 -9.85 -14.42 -12.62
CA PHE A 240 -10.36 -15.61 -13.32
C PHE A 240 -11.28 -15.22 -14.51
N PRO A 241 -10.81 -14.44 -15.50
CA PRO A 241 -11.67 -13.86 -16.55
C PRO A 241 -12.15 -14.88 -17.60
N LEU A 242 -11.88 -16.17 -17.43
CA LEU A 242 -12.12 -17.19 -18.45
C LEU A 242 -13.63 -17.54 -18.53
N PRO A 243 -14.22 -17.70 -19.73
CA PRO A 243 -15.67 -17.92 -19.89
C PRO A 243 -16.24 -19.16 -19.20
N HIS A 244 -15.39 -20.15 -18.91
CA HIS A 244 -15.79 -21.39 -18.25
C HIS A 244 -15.77 -21.28 -16.71
N MET A 245 -15.32 -20.15 -16.15
CA MET A 245 -15.39 -19.88 -14.71
C MET A 245 -16.84 -19.60 -14.29
N LEU A 246 -17.21 -20.14 -13.14
CA LEU A 246 -18.46 -19.83 -12.45
C LEU A 246 -18.13 -19.15 -11.14
N GLU A 247 -18.82 -18.04 -10.89
CA GLU A 247 -18.67 -17.23 -9.68
C GLU A 247 -20.04 -17.00 -9.05
N ILE A 248 -20.06 -16.73 -7.75
CA ILE A 248 -21.27 -16.33 -7.03
C ILE A 248 -21.03 -14.98 -6.36
N GLN A 249 -21.79 -13.96 -6.75
CA GLN A 249 -21.63 -12.55 -6.32
C GLN A 249 -22.21 -12.28 -4.92
N ARG A 250 -22.08 -13.21 -3.98
CA ARG A 250 -22.50 -13.08 -2.58
C ARG A 250 -21.74 -14.06 -1.70
N SER A 251 -21.66 -13.76 -0.41
CA SER A 251 -21.26 -14.77 0.57
C SER A 251 -22.33 -15.86 0.69
N ILE A 252 -21.90 -17.07 1.04
CA ILE A 252 -22.77 -18.23 1.12
C ILE A 252 -22.74 -18.76 2.56
N MET A 253 -23.90 -18.78 3.20
CA MET A 253 -24.04 -19.38 4.54
C MET A 253 -24.00 -20.90 4.43
N VAL A 254 -22.98 -21.49 5.05
CA VAL A 254 -22.82 -22.92 5.18
C VAL A 254 -23.63 -23.40 6.37
N ARG A 255 -24.56 -24.33 6.13
CA ARG A 255 -25.43 -24.89 7.18
C ARG A 255 -25.27 -26.40 7.31
N ALA A 256 -25.30 -26.88 8.55
CA ALA A 256 -25.39 -28.30 8.89
C ALA A 256 -26.46 -28.49 9.96
N ASN A 257 -27.36 -29.45 9.76
CA ASN A 257 -28.46 -29.77 10.70
C ASN A 257 -29.29 -28.53 11.10
N GLY A 258 -29.59 -27.66 10.14
CA GLY A 258 -30.36 -26.42 10.37
C GLY A 258 -29.61 -25.29 11.07
N LYS A 259 -28.35 -25.49 11.48
CA LYS A 259 -27.50 -24.48 12.13
C LYS A 259 -26.46 -23.95 11.14
N THR A 260 -26.16 -22.65 11.22
CA THR A 260 -25.03 -22.05 10.50
C THR A 260 -23.74 -22.56 11.10
N VAL A 261 -22.89 -23.17 10.28
CA VAL A 261 -21.54 -23.60 10.65
C VAL A 261 -20.58 -22.44 10.44
N THR A 262 -20.60 -21.88 9.23
CA THR A 262 -19.72 -20.78 8.82
C THR A 262 -20.23 -20.15 7.53
N ASP A 263 -19.48 -19.23 6.97
CA ASP A 263 -19.74 -18.51 5.74
C ASP A 263 -18.60 -18.68 4.75
N ILE A 264 -18.91 -18.72 3.46
CA ILE A 264 -17.91 -18.70 2.38
C ILE A 264 -17.99 -17.33 1.73
N ASP A 265 -16.91 -16.57 1.81
CA ASP A 265 -16.89 -15.19 1.31
C ASP A 265 -16.93 -15.16 -0.21
N ALA A 266 -16.20 -16.05 -0.88
CA ALA A 266 -16.17 -16.14 -2.33
C ALA A 266 -15.99 -17.57 -2.84
N LEU A 267 -16.43 -17.80 -4.08
CA LEU A 267 -16.36 -19.09 -4.74
C LEU A 267 -16.00 -18.90 -6.21
N VAL A 268 -15.05 -19.70 -6.69
CA VAL A 268 -14.69 -19.78 -8.11
C VAL A 268 -14.70 -21.25 -8.52
N PHE A 269 -15.48 -21.59 -9.53
CA PHE A 269 -15.55 -22.95 -10.07
C PHE A 269 -15.08 -23.00 -11.52
N ASP A 270 -14.03 -23.77 -11.76
CA ASP A 270 -13.56 -24.10 -13.11
C ASP A 270 -14.40 -25.27 -13.65
N ARG A 271 -15.31 -24.97 -14.58
CA ARG A 271 -16.16 -26.01 -15.20
C ARG A 271 -15.37 -27.04 -16.02
N ASN A 272 -14.23 -26.65 -16.58
CA ASN A 272 -13.44 -27.52 -17.45
C ASN A 272 -12.61 -28.50 -16.63
N ALA A 273 -11.90 -28.00 -15.62
CA ALA A 273 -11.10 -28.82 -14.73
C ALA A 273 -11.95 -29.56 -13.67
N GLY A 274 -13.15 -29.05 -13.36
CA GLY A 274 -13.98 -29.56 -12.27
C GLY A 274 -13.43 -29.18 -10.89
N VAL A 275 -12.73 -28.05 -10.78
CA VAL A 275 -12.09 -27.59 -9.55
C VAL A 275 -12.88 -26.45 -8.93
N LEU A 276 -13.33 -26.66 -7.70
CA LEU A 276 -14.08 -25.69 -6.90
C LEU A 276 -13.15 -25.03 -5.87
N GLY A 277 -12.88 -23.74 -6.01
CA GLY A 277 -12.18 -22.93 -5.01
C GLY A 277 -13.17 -22.26 -4.06
N LEU A 278 -13.01 -22.47 -2.76
CA LEU A 278 -13.76 -21.79 -1.70
C LEU A 278 -12.81 -20.88 -0.93
N PHE A 279 -13.20 -19.61 -0.79
CA PHE A 279 -12.31 -18.56 -0.27
C PHE A 279 -12.90 -17.95 0.99
N GLN A 280 -12.06 -17.85 2.02
CA GLN A 280 -12.20 -16.88 3.10
C GLN A 280 -11.28 -15.70 2.81
N LEU A 281 -11.86 -14.51 2.73
CA LEU A 281 -11.23 -13.23 2.50
C LEU A 281 -11.19 -12.44 3.82
N LYS A 282 -9.99 -12.09 4.29
CA LYS A 282 -9.84 -11.28 5.50
C LYS A 282 -9.21 -9.94 5.16
N TRP A 283 -9.93 -8.86 5.46
CA TRP A 283 -9.42 -7.49 5.31
C TRP A 283 -9.02 -6.92 6.66
N GLN A 284 -7.77 -7.15 7.07
CA GLN A 284 -7.27 -6.67 8.36
C GLN A 284 -6.83 -5.21 8.25
N ASP A 285 -7.14 -4.39 9.26
CA ASP A 285 -6.53 -3.05 9.35
C ASP A 285 -5.00 -3.20 9.58
N PRO A 286 -4.18 -2.35 8.94
CA PRO A 286 -2.77 -2.15 9.28
C PRO A 286 -2.57 -1.91 10.78
N PHE A 287 -1.49 -2.48 11.35
CA PHE A 287 -1.17 -2.37 12.77
C PHE A 287 0.13 -1.60 13.07
N GLY A 288 0.70 -0.94 12.05
CA GLY A 288 1.92 -0.14 12.14
C GLY A 288 3.06 -0.85 12.90
N GLY A 289 3.71 -0.11 13.80
CA GLY A 289 4.79 -0.62 14.66
C GLY A 289 4.33 -1.38 15.91
N SER A 290 3.03 -1.63 16.10
CA SER A 290 2.51 -2.16 17.36
C SER A 290 2.70 -3.65 17.52
N LEU A 291 3.52 -4.09 18.46
CA LEU A 291 3.57 -5.51 18.82
C LEU A 291 2.27 -6.01 19.47
N ARG A 292 1.58 -5.15 20.22
CA ARG A 292 0.29 -5.49 20.86
C ARG A 292 -0.81 -5.66 19.82
N GLN A 293 -0.98 -4.70 18.90
CA GLN A 293 -1.98 -4.85 17.84
C GLN A 293 -1.60 -6.00 16.91
N ARG A 294 -0.32 -6.19 16.58
CA ARG A 294 0.17 -7.37 15.84
C ARG A 294 -0.27 -8.68 16.49
N ALA A 295 -0.02 -8.87 17.79
CA ALA A 295 -0.42 -10.07 18.51
C ALA A 295 -1.94 -10.30 18.49
N SER A 296 -2.73 -9.24 18.67
CA SER A 296 -4.18 -9.29 18.57
C SER A 296 -4.66 -9.66 17.17
N ARG A 297 -4.08 -9.07 16.11
CA ARG A 297 -4.42 -9.36 14.71
C ARG A 297 -4.06 -10.79 14.34
N LYS A 298 -2.88 -11.26 14.75
CA LYS A 298 -2.46 -12.66 14.59
C LYS A 298 -3.47 -13.62 15.19
N LYS A 299 -3.79 -13.45 16.47
CA LYS A 299 -4.74 -14.31 17.20
C LYS A 299 -6.11 -14.34 16.51
N ASN A 300 -6.62 -13.18 16.10
CA ASN A 300 -7.92 -13.09 15.44
C ASN A 300 -7.91 -13.69 14.04
N PHE A 301 -6.81 -13.53 13.29
CA PHE A 301 -6.68 -14.06 11.94
C PHE A 301 -6.59 -15.58 11.97
N PHE A 302 -5.60 -16.17 12.65
CA PHE A 302 -5.43 -17.62 12.67
C PHE A 302 -6.53 -18.33 13.44
N GLY A 303 -6.96 -17.79 14.59
CA GLY A 303 -8.05 -18.40 15.36
C GLY A 303 -9.35 -18.48 14.56
N GLY A 304 -9.73 -17.39 13.88
CA GLY A 304 -10.93 -17.36 13.06
C GLY A 304 -10.80 -18.20 11.78
N ALA A 305 -9.68 -18.07 11.06
CA ALA A 305 -9.49 -18.74 9.78
C ALA A 305 -9.22 -20.24 9.90
N ASN A 306 -8.46 -20.71 10.91
CA ASN A 306 -8.31 -22.15 11.14
C ASN A 306 -9.65 -22.77 11.55
N GLY A 307 -10.45 -22.07 12.38
CA GLY A 307 -11.81 -22.50 12.71
C GLY A 307 -12.72 -22.59 11.49
N TRP A 308 -12.58 -21.65 10.55
CA TRP A 308 -13.27 -21.70 9.25
C TRP A 308 -12.86 -22.92 8.43
N VAL A 309 -11.55 -23.18 8.28
CA VAL A 309 -11.04 -24.34 7.53
C VAL A 309 -11.59 -25.65 8.10
N GLU A 310 -11.56 -25.80 9.42
CA GLU A 310 -12.13 -26.98 10.10
C GLU A 310 -13.64 -27.11 9.83
N GLY A 311 -14.39 -26.02 9.98
CA GLY A 311 -15.83 -26.03 9.76
C GLY A 311 -16.22 -26.37 8.32
N VAL A 312 -15.49 -25.85 7.33
CA VAL A 312 -15.73 -26.14 5.91
C VAL A 312 -15.28 -27.57 5.55
N ASP A 313 -14.14 -28.04 6.03
CA ASP A 313 -13.66 -29.41 5.78
C ASP A 313 -14.64 -30.45 6.36
N GLN A 314 -15.09 -30.27 7.61
CA GLN A 314 -16.13 -31.12 8.20
C GLN A 314 -17.44 -31.07 7.39
N TRP A 315 -17.83 -29.89 6.92
CA TRP A 315 -19.04 -29.74 6.11
C TRP A 315 -18.93 -30.46 4.76
N ILE A 316 -17.75 -30.44 4.12
CA ILE A 316 -17.45 -31.14 2.87
C ILE A 316 -17.46 -32.66 3.06
N ARG A 317 -16.77 -33.18 4.08
CA ARG A 317 -16.62 -34.65 4.29
C ARG A 317 -17.93 -35.40 4.51
N ASN A 318 -18.96 -34.69 4.95
CA ASN A 318 -20.28 -35.26 5.25
C ASN A 318 -21.25 -35.22 4.05
N ARG A 319 -20.78 -34.86 2.84
CA ARG A 319 -21.61 -34.70 1.63
C ARG A 319 -20.88 -35.22 0.41
N ASP A 320 -21.65 -35.59 -0.61
CA ASP A 320 -21.08 -35.79 -1.94
C ASP A 320 -20.75 -34.43 -2.61
N LEU A 321 -19.89 -34.45 -3.62
CA LEU A 321 -19.44 -33.22 -4.31
C LEU A 321 -20.59 -32.50 -5.04
N ALA A 322 -21.60 -33.22 -5.52
CA ALA A 322 -22.74 -32.61 -6.20
C ALA A 322 -23.71 -31.95 -5.22
N GLU A 323 -23.92 -32.54 -4.04
CA GLU A 323 -24.64 -31.97 -2.91
C GLU A 323 -23.97 -30.68 -2.43
N ILE A 324 -22.64 -30.67 -2.36
CA ILE A 324 -21.85 -29.46 -2.04
C ILE A 324 -22.17 -28.36 -3.06
N GLY A 325 -22.05 -28.64 -4.36
CA GLY A 325 -22.34 -27.66 -5.41
C GLY A 325 -23.77 -27.11 -5.32
N GLN A 326 -24.76 -27.99 -5.09
CA GLN A 326 -26.15 -27.57 -4.94
C GLN A 326 -26.37 -26.72 -3.68
N ALA A 327 -25.77 -27.09 -2.55
CA ALA A 327 -25.86 -26.32 -1.31
C ALA A 327 -25.21 -24.93 -1.44
N LEU A 328 -24.21 -24.78 -2.31
CA LEU A 328 -23.59 -23.50 -2.67
C LEU A 328 -24.44 -22.68 -3.65
N GLY A 329 -25.55 -23.24 -4.15
CA GLY A 329 -26.45 -22.58 -5.10
C GLY A 329 -26.03 -22.73 -6.56
N MET A 330 -25.17 -23.70 -6.88
CA MET A 330 -24.82 -24.02 -8.27
C MET A 330 -25.97 -24.78 -8.95
N LYS A 331 -26.11 -24.61 -10.27
CA LYS A 331 -27.02 -25.43 -11.07
C LYS A 331 -26.60 -26.89 -10.98
N ARG A 332 -27.57 -27.82 -10.99
CA ARG A 332 -27.31 -29.27 -10.91
C ARG A 332 -26.29 -29.76 -11.94
N THR A 333 -26.32 -29.20 -13.15
CA THR A 333 -25.39 -29.50 -14.25
C THR A 333 -23.95 -29.07 -13.97
N ASP A 334 -23.74 -27.97 -13.24
CA ASP A 334 -22.41 -27.51 -12.83
C ASP A 334 -21.95 -28.27 -11.58
N ALA A 335 -22.85 -28.48 -10.62
CA ALA A 335 -22.55 -29.20 -9.38
C ALA A 335 -22.06 -30.64 -9.64
N SER A 336 -22.67 -31.36 -10.58
CA SER A 336 -22.25 -32.72 -10.94
C SER A 336 -20.88 -32.80 -11.62
N ARG A 337 -20.28 -31.66 -12.00
CA ARG A 337 -18.96 -31.59 -12.64
C ARG A 337 -17.83 -31.36 -11.63
N ILE A 338 -18.14 -31.14 -10.36
CA ILE A 338 -17.13 -30.95 -9.32
C ILE A 338 -16.39 -32.27 -9.11
N ARG A 339 -15.06 -32.20 -9.23
CA ARG A 339 -14.12 -33.31 -9.00
C ARG A 339 -13.24 -33.08 -7.78
N GLN A 340 -13.04 -31.82 -7.42
CA GLN A 340 -12.13 -31.44 -6.35
C GLN A 340 -12.54 -30.10 -5.72
N VAL A 341 -12.30 -29.97 -4.42
CA VAL A 341 -12.47 -28.72 -3.67
C VAL A 341 -11.12 -28.24 -3.15
N ARG A 342 -10.87 -26.94 -3.27
CA ARG A 342 -9.68 -26.23 -2.78
C ARG A 342 -10.10 -25.14 -1.82
N LEU A 343 -9.48 -25.09 -0.64
CA LEU A 343 -9.74 -24.07 0.36
C LEU A 343 -8.65 -23.00 0.30
N PHE A 344 -9.06 -21.73 0.35
CA PHE A 344 -8.16 -20.59 0.34
C PHE A 344 -8.46 -19.67 1.51
N VAL A 345 -7.41 -19.19 2.17
CA VAL A 345 -7.50 -18.10 3.14
C VAL A 345 -6.61 -16.97 2.67
N ILE A 346 -7.23 -15.89 2.20
CA ILE A 346 -6.50 -14.75 1.62
C ILE A 346 -6.64 -13.53 2.53
N GLY A 347 -5.49 -13.02 2.99
CA GLY A 347 -5.40 -11.78 3.75
C GLY A 347 -5.14 -10.59 2.82
N ARG A 348 -5.83 -9.46 3.04
CA ARG A 348 -5.59 -8.23 2.26
C ARG A 348 -4.22 -7.64 2.58
N ASN A 349 -3.95 -7.44 3.87
CA ASN A 349 -2.78 -6.73 4.34
C ASN A 349 -1.76 -7.64 5.03
N PHE A 350 -2.22 -8.77 5.61
CA PHE A 350 -1.37 -9.72 6.32
C PHE A 350 -1.92 -11.13 6.17
N SER A 351 -1.04 -12.10 5.99
CA SER A 351 -1.36 -13.54 6.00
C SER A 351 -0.33 -14.39 6.75
N ASN A 352 0.86 -13.85 6.98
CA ASN A 352 1.99 -14.52 7.61
C ASN A 352 2.34 -13.78 8.90
N PHE A 353 2.41 -14.50 10.01
CA PHE A 353 2.84 -13.95 11.29
C PHE A 353 3.85 -14.86 11.98
N SER A 354 4.97 -14.29 12.43
CA SER A 354 5.97 -15.04 13.20
C SER A 354 5.41 -15.57 14.53
N GLY A 355 5.82 -16.78 14.90
CA GLY A 355 5.51 -17.44 16.17
C GLY A 355 5.00 -18.87 15.96
N ASN A 356 4.32 -19.43 16.96
CA ASN A 356 3.98 -20.86 17.00
C ASN A 356 2.61 -21.22 16.40
N ASP A 357 1.76 -20.24 16.10
CA ASP A 357 0.49 -20.50 15.41
C ASP A 357 0.77 -20.92 13.97
N ILE A 358 0.29 -22.10 13.58
CA ILE A 358 0.52 -22.70 12.28
C ILE A 358 -0.76 -22.56 11.44
N PRO A 359 -0.67 -22.05 10.20
CA PRO A 359 -1.79 -22.05 9.26
C PRO A 359 -2.24 -23.49 8.94
N ASP A 360 -3.55 -23.74 8.89
CA ASP A 360 -4.08 -25.06 8.59
C ASP A 360 -3.66 -25.56 7.19
N GLU A 361 -3.02 -26.73 7.14
CA GLU A 361 -2.43 -27.28 5.90
C GLU A 361 -3.47 -27.75 4.87
N ARG A 362 -4.75 -27.83 5.21
CA ARG A 362 -5.81 -28.17 4.24
C ARG A 362 -6.13 -27.00 3.30
N ALA A 363 -5.80 -25.78 3.69
CA ALA A 363 -6.03 -24.57 2.90
C ALA A 363 -4.74 -23.96 2.36
N ALA A 364 -4.79 -23.33 1.19
CA ALA A 364 -3.73 -22.45 0.71
C ALA A 364 -3.90 -21.06 1.35
N TRP A 365 -2.83 -20.56 1.95
CA TRP A 365 -2.81 -19.26 2.62
C TRP A 365 -2.02 -18.27 1.77
N GLY A 366 -2.52 -17.06 1.62
CA GLY A 366 -1.88 -16.06 0.78
C GLY A 366 -2.13 -14.63 1.20
N LEU A 367 -1.15 -13.78 0.92
CA LEU A 367 -1.29 -12.32 0.98
C LEU A 367 -1.82 -11.82 -0.37
N TRP A 368 -2.66 -10.79 -0.39
CA TRP A 368 -3.23 -10.31 -1.65
C TRP A 368 -2.17 -9.92 -2.72
N PRO A 369 -1.17 -9.07 -2.41
CA PRO A 369 -0.03 -8.84 -3.28
C PRO A 369 0.68 -10.13 -3.79
N GLN A 370 0.79 -11.17 -2.96
CA GLN A 370 1.36 -12.46 -3.34
C GLN A 370 0.48 -13.18 -4.36
N VAL A 371 -0.84 -13.21 -4.14
CA VAL A 371 -1.82 -13.79 -5.07
C VAL A 371 -1.72 -13.09 -6.43
N LEU A 372 -1.70 -11.76 -6.44
CA LEU A 372 -1.57 -10.98 -7.67
C LEU A 372 -0.29 -11.33 -8.43
N ARG A 373 0.85 -11.44 -7.73
CA ARG A 373 2.13 -11.85 -8.32
C ARG A 373 2.07 -13.22 -8.95
N LEU A 374 1.59 -14.22 -8.21
CA LEU A 374 1.54 -15.60 -8.68
C LEU A 374 0.62 -15.79 -9.89
N VAL A 375 -0.48 -15.04 -9.95
CA VAL A 375 -1.38 -15.02 -11.13
C VAL A 375 -0.72 -14.28 -12.30
N HIS A 376 -0.06 -13.16 -12.04
CA HIS A 376 0.65 -12.38 -13.06
C HIS A 376 1.79 -13.17 -13.71
N ASP A 377 2.58 -13.92 -12.93
CA ASP A 377 3.73 -14.69 -13.40
C ASP A 377 3.33 -15.94 -14.21
N LYS A 378 2.09 -16.41 -14.08
CA LYS A 378 1.57 -17.63 -14.74
C LYS A 378 0.25 -17.38 -15.47
N PRO A 379 0.21 -16.48 -16.47
CA PRO A 379 -1.02 -16.13 -17.17
C PRO A 379 -1.52 -17.31 -18.02
N GLY A 380 -2.84 -17.45 -18.15
CA GLY A 380 -3.46 -18.38 -19.09
C GLY A 380 -3.35 -19.86 -18.72
N ASN A 381 -3.14 -20.20 -17.44
CA ASN A 381 -3.19 -21.59 -17.00
C ASN A 381 -4.57 -22.20 -17.29
N PRO A 382 -4.66 -23.40 -17.90
CA PRO A 382 -5.93 -24.04 -18.24
C PRO A 382 -6.73 -24.52 -17.02
N ASN A 383 -6.11 -24.54 -15.83
CA ASN A 383 -6.75 -24.79 -14.54
C ASN A 383 -6.27 -23.76 -13.51
N PRO A 384 -6.72 -22.50 -13.63
CA PRO A 384 -6.17 -21.39 -12.87
C PRO A 384 -6.43 -21.50 -11.36
N VAL A 385 -7.54 -22.14 -10.95
CA VAL A 385 -7.88 -22.32 -9.54
C VAL A 385 -6.90 -23.28 -8.86
N ASP A 386 -6.68 -24.47 -9.44
CA ASP A 386 -5.74 -25.44 -8.85
C ASP A 386 -4.29 -24.95 -8.97
N ALA A 387 -3.94 -24.28 -10.07
CA ALA A 387 -2.63 -23.68 -10.25
C ALA A 387 -2.31 -22.65 -9.16
N LEU A 388 -3.26 -21.77 -8.83
CA LEU A 388 -3.10 -20.82 -7.73
C LEU A 388 -2.96 -21.53 -6.37
N PHE A 389 -3.76 -22.57 -6.12
CA PHE A 389 -3.67 -23.34 -4.87
C PHE A 389 -2.27 -23.92 -4.67
N ARG A 390 -1.72 -24.57 -5.70
CA ARG A 390 -0.37 -25.16 -5.66
C ARG A 390 0.70 -24.08 -5.54
N ALA A 391 0.59 -23.00 -6.32
CA ALA A 391 1.55 -21.91 -6.28
C ALA A 391 1.63 -21.26 -4.89
N LEU A 392 0.49 -21.02 -4.23
CA LEU A 392 0.47 -20.49 -2.85
C LEU A 392 1.07 -21.47 -1.84
N LYS A 393 0.85 -22.78 -2.03
CA LYS A 393 1.44 -23.82 -1.17
C LYS A 393 2.96 -23.89 -1.33
N GLU A 394 3.45 -23.79 -2.56
CA GLU A 394 4.88 -23.79 -2.90
C GLU A 394 5.58 -22.51 -2.44
N ASP A 395 4.92 -21.37 -2.56
CA ASP A 395 5.45 -20.03 -2.22
C ASP A 395 5.22 -19.67 -0.73
N ALA A 396 4.71 -20.60 0.09
CA ALA A 396 4.40 -20.34 1.49
C ALA A 396 5.68 -20.15 2.34
N PRO A 397 5.85 -19.00 3.02
CA PRO A 397 7.05 -18.73 3.83
C PRO A 397 7.28 -19.71 4.97
N ALA A 398 6.21 -20.37 5.44
CA ALA A 398 6.19 -21.24 6.61
C ALA A 398 6.54 -22.72 6.31
N LEU A 399 6.70 -23.11 5.03
CA LEU A 399 6.94 -24.51 4.64
C LEU A 399 8.34 -24.75 4.03
N GLY A 400 9.11 -23.70 3.78
CA GLY A 400 10.49 -23.79 3.29
C GLY A 400 11.50 -23.32 4.33
N SER A 401 12.54 -24.10 4.58
CA SER A 401 13.75 -23.60 5.23
C SER A 401 14.32 -22.47 4.38
N LEU A 402 14.15 -21.22 4.81
CA LEU A 402 14.87 -20.09 4.22
C LEU A 402 16.36 -20.30 4.52
N THR A 403 17.08 -20.92 3.58
CA THR A 403 18.54 -20.84 3.51
C THR A 403 18.88 -19.44 3.03
N TRP A 404 19.10 -18.54 3.98
CA TRP A 404 19.64 -17.22 3.70
C TRP A 404 21.09 -17.37 3.25
N THR A 405 21.38 -17.04 1.99
CA THR A 405 22.71 -16.57 1.61
C THR A 405 22.99 -15.28 2.37
N SER A 406 24.18 -15.20 2.96
CA SER A 406 24.57 -14.18 3.95
C SER A 406 24.19 -12.75 3.54
N ILE A 407 23.52 -12.04 4.45
CA ILE A 407 23.35 -10.59 4.34
C ILE A 407 24.72 -9.94 4.55
N ASP A 408 25.23 -9.22 3.56
CA ASP A 408 26.49 -8.48 3.68
C ASP A 408 26.37 -7.45 4.80
N GLN A 409 27.18 -7.64 5.84
CA GLN A 409 27.30 -6.71 6.96
C GLN A 409 28.53 -5.85 6.74
N THR A 410 28.34 -4.55 6.57
CA THR A 410 29.45 -3.59 6.59
C THR A 410 29.57 -3.00 7.99
N ARG A 411 30.72 -3.18 8.64
CA ARG A 411 31.01 -2.55 9.94
C ARG A 411 31.75 -1.24 9.72
N ILE A 412 31.22 -0.14 10.22
CA ILE A 412 31.88 1.17 10.22
C ILE A 412 32.29 1.50 11.65
N HIS A 413 33.52 1.98 11.85
CA HIS A 413 34.04 2.36 13.16
C HIS A 413 34.08 3.89 13.24
N LEU A 414 33.36 4.47 14.20
CA LEU A 414 33.34 5.91 14.45
C LEU A 414 33.64 6.16 15.93
N LYS A 415 34.70 6.94 16.20
CA LYS A 415 35.04 7.46 17.54
C LYS A 415 34.95 6.41 18.66
N GLY A 416 35.59 5.26 18.47
CA GLY A 416 35.65 4.18 19.47
C GLY A 416 34.38 3.32 19.57
N LYS A 417 33.40 3.47 18.67
CA LYS A 417 32.21 2.60 18.58
C LYS A 417 32.13 1.94 17.20
N THR A 418 31.83 0.64 17.20
CA THR A 418 31.56 -0.13 15.99
C THR A 418 30.06 -0.13 15.71
N ILE A 419 29.67 0.45 14.58
CA ILE A 419 28.31 0.41 14.06
C ILE A 419 28.27 -0.67 12.98
N THR A 420 27.41 -1.68 13.16
CA THR A 420 27.17 -2.70 12.13
C THR A 420 26.00 -2.22 11.27
N LEU A 421 26.27 -1.89 10.01
CA LEU A 421 25.23 -1.64 9.02
C LEU A 421 24.84 -2.98 8.43
N VAL A 422 23.57 -3.34 8.60
CA VAL A 422 22.94 -4.44 7.87
C VAL A 422 22.39 -3.80 6.60
N LEU A 423 23.13 -3.94 5.49
CA LEU A 423 22.62 -3.52 4.20
C LEU A 423 21.56 -4.54 3.78
N GLN A 424 20.30 -4.14 3.85
CA GLN A 424 19.28 -4.80 3.02
C GLN A 424 19.73 -4.59 1.57
N PRO A 425 19.71 -5.60 0.69
CA PRO A 425 20.00 -5.37 -0.72
C PRO A 425 18.96 -4.37 -1.24
N HIS A 426 19.39 -3.12 -1.40
CA HIS A 426 18.73 -2.23 -2.33
C HIS A 426 19.09 -2.75 -3.71
N PHE A 427 18.09 -3.25 -4.43
CA PHE A 427 18.20 -3.37 -5.87
C PHE A 427 18.50 -1.97 -6.41
N ILE A 428 19.76 -1.75 -6.78
CA ILE A 428 20.12 -0.68 -7.68
C ILE A 428 19.47 -1.05 -9.01
N ILE A 429 18.41 -0.34 -9.39
CA ILE A 429 17.96 -0.36 -10.78
C ILE A 429 19.05 0.35 -11.57
N GLN A 430 19.99 -0.43 -12.10
CA GLN A 430 20.71 -0.02 -13.30
C GLN A 430 19.68 -0.05 -14.43
N SER A 431 19.25 1.13 -14.86
CA SER A 431 18.49 1.26 -16.11
C SER A 431 19.42 0.81 -17.24
N THR A 432 19.12 -0.33 -17.87
CA THR A 432 19.73 -0.69 -19.14
C THR A 432 18.68 -1.24 -20.09
N ALA A 433 18.09 -0.37 -20.89
CA ALA A 433 17.60 -0.69 -22.22
C ALA A 433 17.69 0.57 -23.10
N PHE A 434 18.88 0.82 -23.65
CA PHE A 434 19.10 1.17 -25.06
C PHE A 434 20.62 1.24 -25.32
N ARG A 435 21.16 0.30 -26.09
CA ARG A 435 22.42 0.46 -26.83
C ARG A 435 22.07 0.54 -28.31
N PRO A 436 22.73 1.43 -29.05
CA PRO A 436 23.56 0.91 -30.13
C PRO A 436 25.01 1.40 -30.06
N ALA A 437 25.87 0.50 -30.54
CA ALA A 437 27.27 0.60 -30.95
C ALA A 437 28.11 1.85 -30.60
N SER A 438 29.15 1.59 -29.79
CA SER A 438 30.53 2.10 -29.84
C SER A 438 30.77 3.62 -29.91
N VAL A 439 31.41 4.17 -28.86
CA VAL A 439 32.73 4.82 -28.88
C VAL A 439 33.13 5.23 -27.46
N VAL A 440 34.25 4.67 -27.01
CA VAL A 440 35.28 5.18 -26.07
C VAL A 440 34.84 5.94 -24.81
N THR A 441 34.99 5.27 -23.66
CA THR A 441 35.16 5.92 -22.35
C THR A 441 36.60 6.42 -22.23
N ALA A 442 36.77 7.73 -22.11
CA ALA A 442 37.96 8.36 -21.53
C ALA A 442 37.51 9.43 -20.54
N ALA A 443 38.15 9.41 -19.37
CA ALA A 443 37.90 10.26 -18.21
C ALA A 443 38.38 11.72 -18.42
N CYS A 444 38.29 12.49 -17.32
CA CYS A 444 39.08 13.69 -16.97
C CYS A 444 38.39 15.05 -17.20
N ILE A 445 38.45 16.08 -16.35
CA ILE A 445 39.20 16.52 -15.13
C ILE A 445 38.39 17.75 -14.61
N GLY A 446 38.27 18.15 -13.35
CA GLY A 446 39.23 18.31 -12.26
C GLY A 446 39.37 19.80 -11.91
N LEU A 447 39.26 20.13 -10.62
CA LEU A 447 39.51 21.45 -10.01
C LEU A 447 40.99 21.85 -10.14
N PRO A 448 41.36 23.14 -10.26
CA PRO A 448 42.72 23.59 -10.03
C PRO A 448 42.93 24.09 -8.59
N SER A 449 43.91 23.49 -7.92
CA SER A 449 44.60 24.02 -6.75
C SER A 449 46.01 24.45 -7.15
N SER A 450 46.43 25.65 -6.74
CA SER A 450 47.81 26.14 -6.78
C SER A 450 47.91 27.27 -5.75
N THR A 451 48.88 27.39 -4.85
CA THR A 451 50.18 26.72 -4.61
C THR A 451 50.67 27.16 -3.21
N PRO A 452 51.75 26.57 -2.66
CA PRO A 452 52.19 26.74 -1.27
C PRO A 452 53.32 27.77 -1.09
N LEU A 453 53.39 28.35 0.12
CA LEU A 453 54.58 28.53 0.95
C LEU A 453 54.15 28.55 2.43
#